data_AF-A0A0C1ZI21-F1
#
_entry.id   AF-A0A0C1ZI21-F1
#
_cell.length_a   1.000
_cell.length_b   1.000
_cell.length_c   1.000
_cell.angle_alpha   90.00
_cell.angle_beta   90.00
_cell.angle_gamma   90.00
#
_symmetry.space_group_name_H-M   'P 1'
#
loop_
_entity.id
_entity.type
_entity.pdbx_description
1 polymer ?
#
loop_
_entity_poly.entity_id
_entity_poly.type
_entity_poly.pdbx_seq_one_letter_code
_entity_poly.pdbx_strand_id
1 'polypeptide(L)'
;MKVCSYKGLSVVIMLRDEHCPPHAHVDSGAWSARFKFSFWHNGVELWDVVPLSRRPPIAVLEGLRQSLRETVHLRRARRIWWTRLQTACLDNQWWDGDSNEVAVMREVTGATFRIGSAYYEPEENKTLLALVGAQEGVEIEL
;
A
#
# COMPACT_ATOMS: atom_id res chain seq x y z
N MET A 1 -6.91 4.01 13.28
CA MET A 1 -5.86 3.40 14.12
C MET A 1 -4.51 4.02 13.79
N LYS A 2 -3.73 4.44 14.79
CA LYS A 2 -2.49 5.20 14.58
C LYS A 2 -1.33 4.33 14.11
N VAL A 3 -0.68 4.78 13.02
CA VAL A 3 0.56 4.21 12.47
C VAL A 3 1.76 4.92 13.10
N CYS A 4 1.88 6.23 12.88
CA CYS A 4 2.98 7.05 13.38
C CYS A 4 2.52 8.51 13.59
N SER A 5 3.46 9.39 13.94
CA SER A 5 3.24 10.84 13.96
C SER A 5 4.40 11.55 13.28
N TYR A 6 4.11 12.64 12.58
CA TYR A 6 5.12 13.51 11.98
C TYR A 6 4.78 14.96 12.29
N LYS A 7 5.66 15.66 13.01
CA LYS A 7 5.48 17.08 13.40
C LYS A 7 4.09 17.39 13.99
N GLY A 8 3.61 16.51 14.88
CA GLY A 8 2.30 16.65 15.53
C GLY A 8 1.11 16.13 14.71
N LEU A 9 1.28 15.82 13.43
CA LEU A 9 0.25 15.21 12.59
C LEU A 9 0.22 13.70 12.81
N SER A 10 -0.97 13.12 12.99
CA SER A 10 -1.12 11.68 13.12
C SER A 10 -1.37 11.04 11.76
N VAL A 11 -0.60 9.99 11.46
CA VAL A 11 -0.85 9.12 10.30
C VAL A 11 -1.65 7.92 10.78
N VAL A 12 -2.80 7.67 10.18
CA VAL A 12 -3.76 6.66 10.64
C VAL A 12 -4.26 5.81 9.48
N ILE A 13 -4.59 4.55 9.76
CA ILE A 13 -5.47 3.77 8.89
C ILE A 13 -6.89 4.01 9.40
N MET A 14 -7.73 4.61 8.55
CA MET A 14 -9.18 4.63 8.77
C MET A 14 -9.74 3.27 8.37
N LEU A 15 -10.94 2.89 8.82
CA LEU A 15 -11.51 1.55 8.55
C LEU A 15 -12.93 1.61 8.00
N ARG A 16 -13.57 2.77 8.09
CA ARG A 16 -14.94 2.95 7.58
C ARG A 16 -14.82 3.40 6.15
N ASP A 17 -15.50 2.69 5.26
CA ASP A 17 -15.58 3.00 3.82
C ASP A 17 -14.24 2.98 3.07
N GLU A 18 -13.23 2.34 3.68
CA GLU A 18 -11.94 2.11 3.02
C GLU A 18 -12.09 1.10 1.90
N HIS A 19 -11.46 1.42 0.79
CA HIS A 19 -11.45 0.63 -0.43
C HIS A 19 -10.02 0.61 -0.98
N CYS A 20 -9.76 -0.33 -1.88
CA CYS A 20 -8.48 -0.43 -2.54
C CYS A 20 -8.14 0.84 -3.35
N PRO A 21 -6.85 1.20 -3.48
CA PRO A 21 -5.66 0.55 -2.91
C PRO A 21 -5.45 0.79 -1.40
N PRO A 22 -4.54 0.05 -0.74
CA PRO A 22 -4.17 0.27 0.66
C PRO A 22 -3.64 1.70 0.88
N HIS A 23 -4.19 2.40 1.86
CA HIS A 23 -3.83 3.79 2.09
C HIS A 23 -3.94 4.23 3.55
N ALA A 24 -3.13 5.24 3.89
CA ALA A 24 -3.12 5.90 5.18
C ALA A 24 -3.63 7.35 5.05
N HIS A 25 -4.22 7.85 6.11
CA HIS A 25 -4.84 9.16 6.19
C HIS A 25 -4.09 10.05 7.18
N VAL A 26 -4.06 11.33 6.86
CA VAL A 26 -3.56 12.40 7.72
C VAL A 26 -4.62 13.48 7.72
N ASP A 27 -5.03 13.93 8.91
CA ASP A 27 -5.95 15.04 9.06
C ASP A 27 -5.32 16.11 9.97
N SER A 28 -5.33 17.35 9.49
CA SER A 28 -4.84 18.53 10.21
C SER A 28 -5.97 19.43 10.71
N GLY A 29 -7.23 19.10 10.39
CA GLY A 29 -8.41 19.95 10.59
C GLY A 29 -8.61 21.03 9.52
N ALA A 30 -7.55 21.47 8.84
CA ALA A 30 -7.64 22.42 7.73
C ALA A 30 -7.58 21.75 6.35
N TRP A 31 -6.90 20.61 6.29
CA TRP A 31 -6.73 19.75 5.11
C TRP A 31 -6.53 18.31 5.57
N SER A 32 -6.86 17.38 4.69
CA SER A 32 -6.58 15.96 4.84
C SER A 32 -5.77 15.47 3.64
N ALA A 33 -4.90 14.49 3.85
CA ALA A 33 -4.10 13.88 2.80
C ALA A 33 -4.15 12.36 2.92
N ARG A 34 -4.17 11.67 1.78
CA ARG A 34 -4.10 10.21 1.72
C ARG A 34 -2.81 9.77 1.06
N PHE A 35 -2.20 8.72 1.58
CA PHE A 35 -0.96 8.14 1.05
C PHE A 35 -1.17 6.66 0.75
N LYS A 36 -0.97 6.27 -0.50
CA LYS A 36 -1.03 4.87 -0.93
C LYS A 36 0.22 4.12 -0.47
N PHE A 37 0.04 2.87 -0.10
CA PHE A 37 1.09 1.88 0.04
C PHE A 37 0.66 0.56 -0.60
N SER A 38 1.57 -0.41 -0.64
CA SER A 38 1.32 -1.69 -1.31
C SER A 38 1.79 -2.87 -0.46
N PHE A 39 1.26 -4.04 -0.78
CA PHE A 39 1.69 -5.34 -0.27
C PHE A 39 2.68 -6.06 -1.21
N TRP A 40 3.12 -5.45 -2.32
CA TRP A 40 4.15 -6.05 -3.18
C TRP A 40 5.46 -5.24 -3.27
N HIS A 41 5.47 -4.00 -2.76
CA HIS A 41 6.67 -3.16 -2.71
C HIS A 41 6.61 -2.14 -1.56
N ASN A 42 7.76 -1.57 -1.21
CA ASN A 42 7.93 -0.58 -0.14
C ASN A 42 7.75 0.88 -0.58
N GLY A 43 7.01 1.09 -1.66
CA GLY A 43 6.64 2.42 -2.14
C GLY A 43 5.54 3.04 -1.28
N VAL A 44 5.66 4.34 -1.06
CA VAL A 44 4.59 5.18 -0.51
C VAL A 44 4.44 6.40 -1.40
N GLU A 45 3.21 6.66 -1.83
CA GLU A 45 2.87 7.74 -2.76
C GLU A 45 1.77 8.62 -2.18
N LEU A 46 1.84 9.93 -2.42
CA LEU A 46 0.71 10.81 -2.16
C LEU A 46 -0.43 10.43 -3.13
N TRP A 47 -1.60 10.15 -2.58
CA TRP A 47 -2.83 9.92 -3.36
C TRP A 47 -3.48 11.26 -3.68
N ASP A 48 -3.89 11.99 -2.65
CA ASP A 48 -4.57 13.27 -2.80
C ASP A 48 -4.44 14.14 -1.55
N VAL A 49 -4.88 15.39 -1.70
CA VAL A 49 -5.05 16.36 -0.61
C VAL A 49 -6.38 17.07 -0.80
N VAL A 50 -7.18 17.13 0.25
CA VAL A 50 -8.52 17.73 0.24
C VAL A 50 -8.69 18.70 1.41
N PRO A 51 -9.20 19.93 1.20
CA PRO A 51 -9.39 20.57 -0.09
C PRO A 51 -8.04 21.02 -0.68
N LEU A 52 -7.91 20.98 -2.00
CA LEU A 52 -6.68 21.41 -2.69
C LEU A 52 -6.33 22.88 -2.41
N SER A 53 -7.33 23.73 -2.16
CA SER A 53 -7.15 25.16 -1.83
C SER A 53 -6.42 25.40 -0.51
N ARG A 54 -6.36 24.40 0.38
CA ARG A 54 -5.67 24.46 1.67
C ARG A 54 -4.49 23.50 1.76
N ARG A 55 -3.97 23.08 0.60
CA ARG A 55 -2.84 22.14 0.53
C ARG A 55 -1.65 22.67 1.34
N PRO A 56 -1.03 21.86 2.21
CA PRO A 56 0.14 22.27 2.96
C PRO A 56 1.37 22.40 2.04
N PRO A 57 2.47 23.00 2.52
CA PRO A 57 3.73 23.02 1.79
C PRO A 57 4.17 21.62 1.37
N ILE A 58 4.75 21.49 0.18
CA ILE A 58 5.17 20.20 -0.38
C ILE A 58 6.15 19.45 0.53
N ALA A 59 7.01 20.18 1.25
CA ALA A 59 7.94 19.60 2.22
C ALA A 59 7.25 18.88 3.38
N VAL A 60 6.03 19.29 3.76
CA VAL A 60 5.23 18.59 4.78
C VAL A 60 4.70 17.27 4.23
N LEU A 61 4.18 17.28 3.00
CA LEU A 61 3.68 16.06 2.33
C LEU A 61 4.80 15.06 2.10
N GLU A 62 5.97 15.52 1.66
CA GLU A 62 7.14 14.66 1.46
C GLU A 62 7.67 14.11 2.78
N GLY A 63 7.70 14.92 3.84
CA GLY A 63 8.07 14.45 5.18
C GLY A 63 7.11 13.38 5.74
N LEU A 64 5.80 13.55 5.53
CA LEU A 64 4.80 12.52 5.87
C LEU A 64 5.01 11.24 5.07
N ARG A 65 5.24 11.36 3.76
CA ARG A 65 5.49 10.23 2.86
C ARG A 65 6.73 9.46 3.29
N GLN A 66 7.84 10.15 3.58
CA GLN A 66 9.08 9.53 4.04
C GLN A 66 8.92 8.87 5.41
N SER A 67 8.25 9.55 6.36
CA SER A 67 7.99 8.98 7.68
C SER A 67 7.14 7.71 7.58
N LEU A 68 6.09 7.70 6.76
CA LEU A 68 5.28 6.49 6.54
C LEU A 68 6.06 5.37 5.84
N ARG A 69 7.02 5.72 4.97
CA ARG A 69 7.86 4.76 4.23
C ARG A 69 8.89 4.04 5.10
N GLU A 70 9.22 4.56 6.28
CA GLU A 70 10.10 3.86 7.23
C GLU A 70 9.57 2.45 7.51
N THR A 71 10.46 1.43 7.49
CA THR A 71 10.09 0.01 7.58
C THR A 71 9.14 -0.29 8.74
N VAL A 72 9.41 0.27 9.92
CA VAL A 72 8.57 0.07 11.11
C VAL A 72 7.17 0.64 10.96
N HIS A 73 7.03 1.79 10.31
CA HIS A 73 5.74 2.44 10.08
C HIS A 73 4.96 1.75 8.97
N LEU A 74 5.62 1.40 7.87
CA LEU A 74 4.99 0.74 6.74
C LEU A 74 4.51 -0.67 7.11
N ARG A 75 5.34 -1.45 7.82
CA ARG A 75 4.94 -2.76 8.36
C ARG A 75 3.74 -2.63 9.29
N ARG A 76 3.72 -1.61 10.16
CA ARG A 76 2.58 -1.34 11.05
C ARG A 76 1.32 -0.97 10.27
N ALA A 77 1.42 -0.14 9.22
CA ALA A 77 0.31 0.19 8.34
C ALA A 77 -0.28 -1.06 7.68
N ARG A 78 0.57 -1.91 7.09
CA ARG A 78 0.18 -3.20 6.49
C ARG A 78 -0.50 -4.12 7.50
N ARG A 79 0.06 -4.27 8.71
CA ARG A 79 -0.54 -5.09 9.78
C ARG A 79 -1.93 -4.58 10.15
N ILE A 80 -2.07 -3.27 10.36
CA ILE A 80 -3.36 -2.65 10.73
C ILE A 80 -4.40 -2.85 9.61
N TRP A 81 -4.01 -2.63 8.35
CA TRP A 81 -4.86 -2.84 7.18
C TRP A 81 -5.29 -4.30 7.06
N TRP A 82 -4.32 -5.22 7.05
CA TRP A 82 -4.55 -6.65 6.90
C TRP A 82 -5.48 -7.20 7.98
N THR A 83 -5.19 -6.92 9.26
CA THR A 83 -5.99 -7.40 10.39
C THR A 83 -7.46 -7.01 10.28
N ARG A 84 -7.80 -5.92 9.58
CA ARG A 84 -9.18 -5.39 9.54
C ARG A 84 -9.89 -5.60 8.21
N LEU A 85 -9.19 -5.43 7.11
CA LEU A 85 -9.76 -5.51 5.77
C LEU A 85 -9.50 -6.86 5.10
N GLN A 86 -8.53 -7.64 5.59
CA GLN A 86 -8.22 -9.00 5.12
C GLN A 86 -8.02 -9.08 3.60
N THR A 87 -7.40 -8.04 3.02
CA THR A 87 -7.07 -7.99 1.60
C THR A 87 -5.77 -7.23 1.37
N ALA A 88 -4.94 -7.74 0.46
CA ALA A 88 -3.75 -7.06 -0.05
C ALA A 88 -4.07 -6.13 -1.23
N CYS A 89 -5.33 -6.14 -1.71
CA CYS A 89 -5.80 -5.42 -2.90
C CYS A 89 -5.07 -5.80 -4.20
N LEU A 90 -4.49 -7.00 -4.30
CA LEU A 90 -3.76 -7.46 -5.49
C LEU A 90 -4.52 -8.52 -6.32
N ASP A 91 -5.59 -9.09 -5.77
CA ASP A 91 -6.40 -10.09 -6.45
C ASP A 91 -6.91 -9.55 -7.79
N ASN A 92 -6.83 -10.40 -8.83
CA ASN A 92 -7.16 -10.08 -10.23
C ASN A 92 -6.26 -9.03 -10.92
N GLN A 93 -5.21 -8.53 -10.25
CA GLN A 93 -4.15 -7.80 -10.95
C GLN A 93 -3.22 -8.78 -11.68
N TRP A 94 -2.31 -8.23 -12.50
CA TRP A 94 -1.35 -9.02 -13.27
C TRP A 94 0.02 -8.96 -12.62
N TRP A 95 0.65 -10.11 -12.46
CA TRP A 95 2.04 -10.27 -12.08
C TRP A 95 2.88 -10.47 -13.33
N ASP A 96 3.92 -9.67 -13.47
CA ASP A 96 4.94 -9.84 -14.50
C ASP A 96 6.14 -10.57 -13.90
N GLY A 97 6.35 -11.82 -14.32
CA GLY A 97 7.45 -12.65 -13.84
C GLY A 97 8.83 -12.21 -14.31
N ASP A 98 8.92 -11.43 -15.39
CA ASP A 98 10.20 -10.96 -15.92
C ASP A 98 10.71 -9.77 -15.09
N SER A 99 9.82 -8.85 -14.69
CA SER A 99 10.18 -7.70 -13.85
C SER A 99 9.99 -7.92 -12.35
N ASN A 100 9.28 -8.97 -11.94
CA ASN A 100 8.82 -9.18 -10.57
C ASN A 100 8.00 -7.99 -10.02
N GLU A 101 7.02 -7.55 -10.83
CA GLU A 101 6.18 -6.40 -10.49
C GLU A 101 4.71 -6.69 -10.77
N VAL A 102 3.82 -5.96 -10.08
CA VAL A 102 2.41 -5.93 -10.44
C VAL A 102 2.20 -4.94 -11.58
N ALA A 103 1.81 -5.44 -12.75
CA ALA A 103 1.67 -4.68 -13.98
C ALA A 103 0.28 -4.02 -14.08
N VAL A 104 0.27 -2.71 -14.35
CA VAL A 104 -0.97 -1.93 -14.58
C VAL A 104 -1.42 -2.01 -16.04
N MET A 105 -0.47 -2.08 -16.98
CA MET A 105 -0.71 -2.31 -18.41
C MET A 105 0.57 -2.90 -19.03
N ARG A 106 0.50 -4.10 -19.60
CA ARG A 106 1.55 -4.68 -20.45
C ARG A 106 0.96 -5.62 -21.49
N GLU A 107 1.68 -5.79 -22.60
CA GLU A 107 1.42 -6.89 -23.53
C GLU A 107 1.58 -8.21 -22.77
N VAL A 108 0.60 -9.10 -22.87
CA VAL A 108 0.63 -10.40 -22.21
C VAL A 108 1.75 -11.21 -22.85
N THR A 109 2.90 -11.29 -22.18
CA THR A 109 4.00 -12.19 -22.54
C THR A 109 3.74 -13.57 -21.94
N GLY A 110 4.54 -14.57 -22.33
CA GLY A 110 4.46 -15.91 -21.73
C GLY A 110 4.76 -15.96 -20.22
N ALA A 111 5.30 -14.90 -19.63
CA ALA A 111 5.65 -14.79 -18.22
C ALA A 111 4.69 -13.89 -17.41
N THR A 112 3.54 -13.52 -17.98
CA THR A 112 2.53 -12.69 -17.30
C THR A 112 1.41 -13.56 -16.74
N PHE A 113 1.15 -13.45 -15.43
CA PHE A 113 0.17 -14.28 -14.74
C PHE A 113 -0.88 -13.42 -14.03
N ARG A 114 -2.14 -13.83 -14.07
CA ARG A 114 -3.16 -13.20 -13.21
C ARG A 114 -2.96 -13.65 -11.77
N ILE A 115 -2.97 -12.72 -10.83
CA ILE A 115 -2.98 -13.01 -9.40
C ILE A 115 -4.37 -13.55 -9.03
N GLY A 116 -4.43 -14.81 -8.65
CA GLY A 116 -5.66 -15.47 -8.19
C GLY A 116 -6.01 -15.08 -6.77
N SER A 117 -5.01 -15.01 -5.89
CA SER A 117 -5.14 -14.47 -4.54
C SER A 117 -3.81 -13.94 -4.03
N ALA A 118 -3.87 -12.96 -3.15
CA ALA A 118 -2.73 -12.43 -2.42
C ALA A 118 -2.96 -12.50 -0.90
N TYR A 119 -2.01 -13.11 -0.20
CA TYR A 119 -2.05 -13.29 1.24
C TYR A 119 -0.85 -12.62 1.89
N TYR A 120 -1.07 -11.81 2.93
CA TYR A 120 0.00 -11.15 3.67
C TYR A 120 0.22 -11.81 5.03
N GLU A 121 1.47 -12.10 5.35
CA GLU A 121 1.96 -12.70 6.59
C GLU A 121 2.56 -11.62 7.50
N PRO A 122 1.82 -11.10 8.51
CA PRO A 122 2.28 -9.94 9.28
C PRO A 122 3.49 -10.19 10.17
N GLU A 123 3.69 -11.44 10.60
CA GLU A 123 4.80 -11.83 11.46
C GLU A 123 6.13 -11.90 10.68
N GLU A 124 6.07 -12.32 9.41
CA GLU A 124 7.23 -12.36 8.50
C GLU A 124 7.38 -11.08 7.66
N ASN A 125 6.38 -10.20 7.63
CA ASN A 125 6.31 -9.04 6.74
C ASN A 125 6.44 -9.44 5.26
N LYS A 126 5.67 -10.45 4.88
CA LYS A 126 5.80 -11.14 3.60
C LYS A 126 4.47 -11.22 2.87
N THR A 127 4.49 -11.21 1.55
CA THR A 127 3.29 -11.43 0.73
C THR A 127 3.48 -12.64 -0.16
N LEU A 128 2.46 -13.51 -0.15
CA LEU A 128 2.36 -14.70 -0.98
C LEU A 128 1.32 -14.45 -2.07
N LEU A 129 1.70 -14.65 -3.33
CA LEU A 129 0.81 -14.57 -4.48
C LEU A 129 0.56 -15.96 -5.05
N ALA A 130 -0.71 -16.36 -5.14
CA ALA A 130 -1.11 -17.51 -5.94
C ALA A 130 -1.38 -17.05 -7.36
N LEU A 131 -0.61 -17.55 -8.32
CA LEU A 131 -0.72 -17.17 -9.73
C LEU A 131 -1.56 -18.18 -10.51
N VAL A 132 -2.50 -17.68 -11.32
CA VAL A 132 -3.40 -18.53 -12.11
C VAL A 132 -2.63 -19.16 -13.26
N GLY A 133 -2.59 -20.50 -13.28
CA GLY A 133 -1.93 -21.28 -14.34
C GLY A 133 -0.41 -21.46 -14.16
N ALA A 134 0.18 -20.86 -13.12
CA ALA A 134 1.56 -21.13 -12.73
C ALA A 134 1.65 -22.41 -11.88
N GLN A 135 2.78 -23.11 -11.95
CA GLN A 135 3.05 -24.27 -11.09
C GLN A 135 3.39 -23.86 -9.65
N GLU A 136 4.02 -22.70 -9.48
CA GLU A 136 4.46 -22.16 -8.19
C GLU A 136 3.92 -20.74 -7.99
N GLY A 137 3.76 -20.35 -6.71
CA GLY A 137 3.41 -18.98 -6.32
C GLY A 137 4.64 -18.07 -6.23
N VAL A 138 4.41 -16.81 -5.88
CA VAL A 138 5.48 -15.83 -5.65
C VAL A 138 5.51 -15.43 -4.19
N GLU A 139 6.71 -15.41 -3.62
CA GLU A 139 6.99 -14.93 -2.28
C GLU A 139 7.72 -13.58 -2.35
N ILE A 140 7.21 -12.57 -1.65
CA ILE A 140 7.74 -11.21 -1.64
C ILE A 140 8.06 -10.80 -0.20
N GLU A 141 9.34 -10.62 0.10
CA GLU A 141 9.82 -10.01 1.34
C GLU A 141 9.71 -8.47 1.28
N LEU A 142 9.22 -7.85 2.37
CA LEU A 142 8.95 -6.41 2.45
C LEU A 142 9.67 -5.72 3.62
#